data_AF-A0A1G3GUU7-F1
#
_entry.id   AF-A0A1G3GUU7-F1
#
_cell.length_a   1.000
_cell.length_b   1.000
_cell.length_c   1.000
_cell.angle_alpha   90.00
_cell.angle_beta   90.00
_cell.angle_gamma   90.00
#
_symmetry.space_group_name_H-M   'P 1'
#
loop_
_entity.id
_entity.type
_entity.pdbx_description
1 polymer ?
#
loop_
_entity_poly.entity_id
_entity_poly.type
_entity_poly.pdbx_seq_one_letter_code
_entity_poly.pdbx_strand_id
1 'polypeptide(L)'
;MSFSGHRKINRLLGAELGISEPEEVHIMLIPHLHLSLLLASGEWNNLHVASVAGVFNVALALAYINKDRRSINFYSGIQDMLLAIANGQQFGDAEKRRLRTVFSEADKYVCAQRKTDILTAIRMVEYQIQHAPPETVIRPDAA
;
A
#
# COMPACT_ATOMS: atom_id res chain seq x y z
N MET A 1 -30.80 -4.03 5.48
CA MET A 1 -30.92 -3.47 4.12
C MET A 1 -29.64 -3.78 3.35
N SER A 2 -29.78 -4.35 2.15
CA SER A 2 -28.73 -5.06 1.41
C SER A 2 -27.89 -4.12 0.53
N PHE A 3 -26.56 -4.07 0.76
CA PHE A 3 -25.59 -3.38 -0.11
C PHE A 3 -25.19 -4.22 -1.34
N SER A 4 -26.18 -4.81 -2.03
CA SER A 4 -25.96 -5.70 -3.18
C SER A 4 -26.16 -5.01 -4.54
N GLY A 5 -26.51 -3.72 -4.57
CA GLY A 5 -26.88 -3.03 -5.81
C GLY A 5 -25.71 -2.55 -6.69
N HIS A 6 -24.56 -2.23 -6.10
CA HIS A 6 -23.43 -1.66 -6.87
C HIS A 6 -22.54 -2.71 -7.55
N ARG A 7 -22.64 -3.99 -7.16
CA ARG A 7 -21.81 -5.08 -7.71
C ARG A 7 -22.24 -5.60 -9.08
N LYS A 8 -23.45 -5.24 -9.56
CA LYS A 8 -24.01 -5.82 -10.80
C LYS A 8 -23.83 -4.97 -12.06
N ILE A 9 -23.42 -3.71 -11.96
CA ILE A 9 -23.37 -2.81 -13.11
C ILE A 9 -22.04 -2.96 -13.90
N ASN A 10 -20.95 -3.36 -13.24
CA ASN A 10 -19.66 -3.58 -13.92
C ASN A 10 -19.62 -4.81 -14.84
N ARG A 11 -20.67 -5.65 -14.84
CA ARG A 11 -20.70 -6.88 -15.68
C ARG A 11 -21.29 -6.65 -17.07
N LEU A 12 -21.94 -5.51 -17.32
CA LEU A 12 -22.71 -5.24 -18.55
C LEU A 12 -22.07 -4.19 -19.47
N LEU A 13 -20.98 -3.55 -19.05
CA LEU A 13 -20.26 -2.55 -19.83
C LEU A 13 -18.76 -2.84 -19.78
N GLY A 14 -18.28 -3.72 -20.67
CA GLY A 14 -16.86 -3.90 -20.99
C GLY A 14 -15.95 -4.31 -19.83
N ALA A 15 -15.59 -5.59 -19.77
CA ALA A 15 -14.71 -6.21 -18.78
C ALA A 15 -13.24 -5.69 -18.76
N GLU A 16 -12.94 -4.51 -19.31
CA GLU A 16 -11.57 -4.01 -19.50
C GLU A 16 -11.19 -2.78 -18.67
N LEU A 17 -12.13 -2.11 -18.00
CA LEU A 17 -11.84 -0.85 -17.30
C LEU A 17 -11.60 -1.01 -15.79
N GLY A 18 -12.02 -2.12 -15.18
CA GLY A 18 -11.95 -2.37 -13.73
C GLY A 18 -10.99 -3.48 -13.33
N ILE A 19 -10.40 -3.36 -12.13
CA ILE A 19 -9.63 -4.42 -11.47
C ILE A 19 -10.53 -5.68 -11.37
N SER A 20 -10.02 -6.85 -11.72
CA SER A 20 -10.75 -8.11 -11.59
C SER A 20 -10.86 -8.53 -10.13
N GLU A 21 -11.84 -9.37 -9.80
CA GLU A 21 -12.08 -9.83 -8.42
C GLU A 21 -10.82 -10.42 -7.73
N PRO A 22 -9.98 -11.25 -8.39
CA PRO A 22 -8.72 -11.71 -7.79
C PRO A 22 -7.70 -10.59 -7.58
N GLU A 23 -7.61 -9.63 -8.52
CA GLU A 23 -6.71 -8.48 -8.40
C GLU A 23 -7.18 -7.55 -7.27
N GLU A 24 -8.49 -7.36 -7.08
CA GLU A 24 -9.07 -6.57 -5.99
C GLU A 24 -8.77 -7.21 -4.63
N VAL A 25 -8.84 -8.54 -4.53
CA VAL A 25 -8.50 -9.25 -3.29
C VAL A 25 -7.03 -9.07 -2.90
N HIS A 26 -6.11 -9.18 -3.86
CA HIS A 26 -4.67 -9.09 -3.57
C HIS A 26 -4.18 -7.66 -3.39
N ILE A 27 -4.71 -6.71 -4.16
CA ILE A 27 -4.26 -5.31 -4.15
C ILE A 27 -4.94 -4.53 -3.02
N MET A 28 -6.19 -4.86 -2.68
CA MET A 28 -6.98 -4.09 -1.72
C MET A 28 -7.30 -4.92 -0.46
N LEU A 29 -8.01 -6.04 -0.59
CA LEU A 29 -8.62 -6.71 0.58
C LEU A 29 -7.59 -7.24 1.59
N ILE A 30 -6.54 -7.93 1.11
CA ILE A 30 -5.50 -8.49 1.99
C ILE A 30 -4.75 -7.39 2.77
N PRO A 31 -4.29 -6.30 2.13
CA PRO A 31 -3.70 -5.16 2.84
C PRO A 31 -4.62 -4.53 3.91
N HIS A 32 -5.93 -4.40 3.65
CA HIS A 32 -6.90 -3.90 4.64
C HIS A 32 -7.00 -4.81 5.87
N LEU A 33 -7.00 -6.14 5.65
CA LEU A 33 -6.98 -7.13 6.74
C LEU A 33 -5.69 -7.05 7.56
N HIS A 34 -4.54 -7.02 6.88
CA HIS A 34 -3.23 -6.92 7.53
C HIS A 34 -3.07 -5.62 8.33
N LEU A 35 -3.55 -4.49 7.80
CA LEU A 35 -3.62 -3.25 8.57
C LEU A 35 -4.46 -3.42 9.83
N SER A 36 -5.66 -4.00 9.71
CA SER A 36 -6.55 -4.20 10.85
C SER A 36 -5.89 -5.06 11.94
N LEU A 37 -5.16 -6.11 11.54
CA LEU A 37 -4.41 -6.96 12.46
C LEU A 37 -3.27 -6.20 13.14
N LEU A 38 -2.47 -5.42 12.39
CA LEU A 38 -1.40 -4.59 12.95
C LEU A 38 -1.90 -3.57 13.96
N LEU A 39 -3.02 -2.91 13.66
CA LEU A 39 -3.60 -1.90 14.54
C LEU A 39 -4.20 -2.52 15.81
N ALA A 40 -4.78 -3.73 15.71
CA ALA A 40 -5.42 -4.42 16.82
C ALA A 40 -4.42 -5.10 17.77
N SER A 41 -3.43 -5.83 17.23
CA SER A 41 -2.42 -6.50 18.06
C SER A 41 -1.41 -5.52 18.65
N GLY A 42 -1.10 -4.44 17.91
CA GLY A 42 0.01 -3.55 18.23
C GLY A 42 1.39 -4.20 18.08
N GLU A 43 1.44 -5.45 17.64
CA GLU A 43 2.68 -6.18 17.38
C GLU A 43 3.16 -5.91 15.96
N TRP A 44 4.46 -5.62 15.84
CA TRP A 44 5.09 -5.43 14.54
C TRP A 44 5.30 -6.78 13.86
N ASN A 45 4.48 -7.07 12.85
CA ASN A 45 4.58 -8.29 12.06
C ASN A 45 5.06 -7.97 10.64
N ASN A 46 6.22 -8.51 10.26
CA ASN A 46 6.88 -8.21 8.99
C ASN A 46 6.01 -8.55 7.77
N LEU A 47 5.21 -9.62 7.81
CA LEU A 47 4.33 -9.99 6.70
C LEU A 47 3.20 -8.97 6.54
N HIS A 48 2.56 -8.60 7.64
CA HIS A 48 1.48 -7.62 7.60
C HIS A 48 2.00 -6.25 7.14
N VAL A 49 3.18 -5.84 7.63
CA VAL A 49 3.81 -4.57 7.26
C VAL A 49 4.21 -4.58 5.78
N ALA A 50 4.81 -5.66 5.27
CA ALA A 50 5.17 -5.76 3.86
C ALA A 50 3.95 -5.61 2.94
N SER A 51 2.82 -6.22 3.32
CA SER A 51 1.57 -6.10 2.59
C SER A 51 1.00 -4.67 2.60
N VAL A 52 1.04 -4.00 3.76
CA VAL A 52 0.62 -2.59 3.88
C VAL A 52 1.55 -1.66 3.11
N ALA A 53 2.87 -1.88 3.20
CA ALA A 53 3.88 -1.14 2.45
C ALA A 53 3.68 -1.28 0.93
N GLY A 54 3.25 -2.46 0.47
CA GLY A 54 2.91 -2.71 -0.94
C GLY A 54 1.90 -1.70 -1.51
N VAL A 55 0.88 -1.33 -0.74
CA VAL A 55 -0.11 -0.32 -1.17
C VAL A 55 0.54 1.05 -1.34
N PHE A 56 1.41 1.46 -0.42
CA PHE A 56 2.15 2.71 -0.54
C PHE A 56 3.15 2.71 -1.70
N ASN A 57 3.81 1.58 -1.97
CA ASN A 57 4.70 1.43 -3.11
C ASN A 57 3.95 1.63 -4.42
N VAL A 58 2.77 1.03 -4.55
CA VAL A 58 1.90 1.21 -5.73
C VAL A 58 1.40 2.65 -5.83
N ALA A 59 0.94 3.25 -4.73
CA ALA A 59 0.48 4.64 -4.71
C ALA A 59 1.60 5.63 -5.09
N LEU A 60 2.83 5.38 -4.62
CA LEU A 60 4.00 6.19 -4.95
C LEU A 60 4.39 6.02 -6.42
N ALA A 61 4.41 4.80 -6.95
CA ALA A 61 4.68 4.55 -8.36
C ALA A 61 3.64 5.25 -9.27
N LEU A 62 2.35 5.19 -8.90
CA LEU A 62 1.29 5.94 -9.57
C LEU A 62 1.52 7.46 -9.50
N ALA A 63 1.96 7.98 -8.36
CA ALA A 63 2.31 9.39 -8.22
C ALA A 63 3.48 9.80 -9.13
N TYR A 64 4.49 8.94 -9.31
CA TYR A 64 5.58 9.16 -10.27
C TYR A 64 5.09 9.13 -11.73
N ILE A 65 4.26 8.16 -12.10
CA ILE A 65 3.65 8.08 -13.45
C ILE A 65 2.86 9.37 -13.75
N ASN A 66 2.07 9.83 -12.78
CA ASN A 66 1.21 11.01 -12.92
C ASN A 66 1.95 12.34 -12.70
N LYS A 67 3.25 12.30 -12.31
CA LYS A 67 4.05 13.47 -11.94
C LYS A 67 3.44 14.29 -10.79
N ASP A 68 2.70 13.64 -9.89
CA ASP A 68 2.09 14.26 -8.71
C ASP A 68 3.11 14.38 -7.57
N ARG A 69 3.83 15.50 -7.56
CA ARG A 69 4.87 15.80 -6.54
C ARG A 69 4.34 15.82 -5.11
N ARG A 70 3.07 16.20 -4.92
CA ARG A 70 2.48 16.26 -3.57
C ARG A 70 2.31 14.84 -3.02
N SER A 71 1.74 13.95 -3.83
CA SER A 71 1.56 12.56 -3.48
C SER A 71 2.88 11.81 -3.33
N ILE A 72 3.89 12.14 -4.15
CA ILE A 72 5.26 11.59 -3.99
C ILE A 72 5.79 11.88 -2.58
N ASN A 73 5.83 13.15 -2.18
CA ASN A 73 6.35 13.53 -0.86
C ASN A 73 5.53 12.93 0.28
N PHE A 74 4.22 12.86 0.10
CA PHE A 74 3.31 12.31 1.11
C PHE A 74 3.53 10.81 1.34
N TYR A 75 3.62 10.01 0.28
CA TYR A 75 3.81 8.57 0.38
C TYR A 75 5.25 8.17 0.70
N SER A 76 6.26 8.93 0.28
CA SER A 76 7.64 8.71 0.75
C SER A 76 7.76 8.89 2.26
N GLY A 77 7.11 9.92 2.83
CA GLY A 77 7.14 10.14 4.28
C GLY A 77 6.47 9.04 5.11
N ILE A 78 5.54 8.25 4.56
CA ILE A 78 5.00 7.08 5.27
C ILE A 78 5.92 5.86 5.14
N GLN A 79 6.61 5.69 4.02
CA GLN A 79 7.63 4.65 3.87
C GLN A 79 8.79 4.87 4.85
N ASP A 80 9.24 6.11 5.02
CA ASP A 80 10.27 6.46 6.01
C ASP A 80 9.84 6.09 7.43
N MET A 81 8.58 6.36 7.79
CA MET A 81 8.02 5.97 9.09
C MET A 81 8.02 4.45 9.27
N LEU A 82 7.58 3.69 8.25
CA LEU A 82 7.57 2.22 8.31
C LEU A 82 8.98 1.65 8.44
N LEU A 83 9.96 2.23 7.72
CA LEU A 83 11.36 1.82 7.80
C LEU A 83 11.96 2.14 9.17
N ALA A 84 11.65 3.31 9.74
CA ALA A 84 12.16 3.69 11.04
C ALA A 84 11.62 2.77 12.16
N ILE A 85 10.35 2.36 12.07
CA ILE A 85 9.77 1.37 12.98
C ILE A 85 10.42 -0.01 12.78
N ALA A 86 10.65 -0.44 11.53
CA ALA A 86 11.38 -1.67 11.25
C ALA A 86 12.80 -1.68 11.83
N ASN A 87 13.42 -0.49 11.95
CA ASN A 87 14.73 -0.28 12.56
C ASN A 87 14.68 -0.03 14.08
N GLY A 88 13.55 -0.31 14.75
CA GLY A 88 13.44 -0.30 16.21
C GLY A 88 12.78 0.93 16.82
N GLN A 89 12.26 1.88 16.02
CA GLN A 89 11.37 2.90 16.57
C GLN A 89 10.06 2.28 17.07
N GLN A 90 9.48 2.89 18.10
CA GLN A 90 8.26 2.38 18.73
C GLN A 90 7.05 2.55 17.79
N PHE A 91 6.27 1.49 17.59
CA PHE A 91 4.98 1.54 16.90
C PHE A 91 3.85 1.93 17.87
N GLY A 92 3.79 3.22 18.22
CA GLY A 92 2.84 3.77 19.18
C GLY A 92 1.49 4.16 18.60
N ASP A 93 0.61 4.71 19.45
CA ASP A 93 -0.73 5.14 19.05
C ASP A 93 -0.73 6.32 18.06
N ALA A 94 0.33 7.13 18.04
CA ALA A 94 0.49 8.18 17.04
C ALA A 94 0.75 7.58 15.66
N GLU A 95 1.68 6.63 15.56
CA GLU A 95 2.06 5.92 14.35
C GLU A 95 0.90 5.08 13.83
N LYS A 96 0.17 4.38 14.71
CA LYS A 96 -1.04 3.62 14.38
C LYS A 96 -2.13 4.51 13.76
N ARG A 97 -2.42 5.65 14.40
CA ARG A 97 -3.42 6.61 13.88
C ARG A 97 -3.01 7.16 12.53
N ARG A 98 -1.74 7.57 12.40
CA ARG A 98 -1.18 8.08 11.15
C ARG A 98 -1.24 7.03 10.04
N LEU A 99 -0.81 5.80 10.33
CA LEU A 99 -0.83 4.69 9.38
C LEU A 99 -2.24 4.43 8.86
N ARG A 100 -3.24 4.35 9.76
CA ARG A 100 -4.65 4.16 9.39
C ARG A 100 -5.15 5.26 8.45
N THR A 101 -4.89 6.51 8.78
CA THR A 101 -5.32 7.65 7.97
C THR A 101 -4.66 7.63 6.60
N VAL A 102 -3.34 7.50 6.55
CA VAL A 102 -2.58 7.54 5.29
C VAL A 102 -2.90 6.34 4.41
N PHE A 103 -3.13 5.16 5.01
CA PHE A 103 -3.56 3.98 4.27
C PHE A 103 -4.91 4.20 3.58
N SER A 104 -5.90 4.78 4.28
CA SER A 104 -7.19 5.09 3.65
C SER A 104 -7.06 6.08 2.50
N GLU A 105 -6.15 7.05 2.59
CA GLU A 105 -5.89 7.99 1.50
C GLU A 105 -5.17 7.31 0.32
N ALA A 106 -4.20 6.44 0.58
CA ALA A 106 -3.54 5.64 -0.45
C ALA A 106 -4.52 4.71 -1.16
N ASP A 107 -5.38 4.01 -0.42
CA ASP A 107 -6.42 3.13 -0.93
C ASP A 107 -7.37 3.87 -1.90
N LYS A 108 -7.90 5.03 -1.48
CA LYS A 108 -8.73 5.90 -2.34
C LYS A 108 -7.95 6.38 -3.56
N TYR A 109 -6.69 6.79 -3.38
CA TYR A 109 -5.86 7.29 -4.47
C TYR A 109 -5.63 6.22 -5.53
N VAL A 110 -5.32 4.98 -5.13
CA VAL A 110 -5.15 3.83 -6.04
C VAL A 110 -6.49 3.49 -6.71
N CYS A 111 -7.59 3.43 -5.95
CA CYS A 111 -8.92 3.13 -6.50
C CYS A 111 -9.42 4.17 -7.52
N ALA A 112 -8.94 5.41 -7.45
CA ALA A 112 -9.28 6.47 -8.40
C ALA A 112 -8.49 6.37 -9.72
N GLN A 113 -7.49 5.48 -9.82
CA GLN A 113 -6.68 5.34 -11.04
C GLN A 113 -7.28 4.35 -12.04
N ARG A 114 -6.85 4.47 -13.30
CA ARG A 114 -7.19 3.50 -14.34
C ARG A 114 -6.46 2.18 -14.09
N LYS A 115 -7.13 1.06 -14.37
CA LYS A 115 -6.55 -0.28 -14.25
C LYS A 115 -5.17 -0.41 -14.91
N THR A 116 -5.03 0.11 -16.13
CA THR A 116 -3.77 0.07 -16.89
C THR A 116 -2.61 0.74 -16.17
N ASP A 117 -2.89 1.84 -15.47
CA ASP A 117 -1.90 2.62 -14.75
C ASP A 117 -1.52 1.90 -13.46
N ILE A 118 -2.49 1.27 -12.77
CA ILE A 118 -2.26 0.43 -11.59
C ILE A 118 -1.37 -0.77 -11.94
N LEU A 119 -1.70 -1.51 -13.01
CA LEU A 119 -0.89 -2.65 -13.46
C LEU A 119 0.53 -2.22 -13.87
N THR A 120 0.66 -1.04 -14.45
CA THR A 120 1.97 -0.49 -14.80
C THR A 120 2.77 -0.12 -13.56
N ALA A 121 2.13 0.50 -12.57
CA ALA A 121 2.74 0.79 -11.28
C ALA A 121 3.19 -0.47 -10.55
N ILE A 122 2.37 -1.53 -10.52
CA ILE A 122 2.74 -2.83 -9.93
C ILE A 122 3.99 -3.39 -10.62
N ARG A 123 4.02 -3.45 -11.96
CA ARG A 123 5.20 -3.93 -12.70
C ARG A 123 6.45 -3.09 -12.42
N MET A 124 6.31 -1.77 -12.30
CA MET A 124 7.42 -0.91 -11.91
C MET A 124 7.95 -1.25 -10.52
N VAL A 125 7.06 -1.47 -9.55
CA VAL A 125 7.43 -1.86 -8.18
C VAL A 125 8.10 -3.23 -8.16
N GLU A 126 7.54 -4.24 -8.83
CA GLU A 126 8.12 -5.58 -8.94
C GLU A 126 9.52 -5.54 -9.56
N TYR A 127 9.69 -4.78 -10.65
CA TYR A 127 10.98 -4.59 -11.29
C TYR A 127 11.99 -3.98 -10.30
N GLN A 128 11.60 -2.93 -9.56
CA GLN A 128 12.49 -2.30 -8.58
C GLN A 128 12.85 -3.26 -7.44
N ILE A 129 11.92 -4.07 -6.94
CA ILE A 129 12.19 -5.05 -5.87
C ILE A 129 13.19 -6.12 -6.36
N GLN A 130 13.01 -6.64 -7.58
CA GLN A 130 13.88 -7.68 -8.14
C GLN A 130 15.30 -7.20 -8.44
N HIS A 131 15.45 -5.91 -8.74
CA HIS A 131 16.74 -5.30 -9.11
C HIS A 131 17.31 -4.39 -8.00
N ALA A 132 16.67 -4.36 -6.83
CA ALA A 132 17.18 -3.63 -5.70
C ALA A 132 18.53 -4.23 -5.28
N PRO A 133 19.57 -3.40 -5.08
CA PRO A 133 20.82 -3.90 -4.52
C PRO A 133 20.53 -4.52 -3.13
N PRO A 134 21.24 -5.60 -2.75
CA PRO A 134 21.03 -6.20 -1.44
C PRO A 134 21.25 -5.15 -0.35
N GLU A 135 20.28 -5.02 0.56
CA GLU A 135 20.39 -4.11 1.70
C GLU A 135 21.64 -4.46 2.51
N THR A 136 22.58 -3.52 2.62
CA THR A 136 23.60 -3.55 3.66
C THR A 136 22.88 -3.20 4.96
N VAL A 137 22.41 -4.22 5.67
CA VAL A 137 21.86 -4.06 7.01
C VAL A 137 23.01 -3.60 7.92
N ILE A 138 23.19 -2.29 8.05
CA ILE A 138 24.01 -1.71 9.13
C ILE A 138 23.15 -1.83 10.38
N ARG A 139 23.25 -2.97 11.08
CA ARG A 139 22.78 -3.04 12.46
C ARG A 139 23.68 -2.10 13.26
N PRO A 140 23.16 -1.02 13.87
CA PRO A 140 23.94 -0.35 14.91
C PRO A 140 24.10 -1.37 16.03
N ASP A 141 25.32 -1.83 16.25
CA ASP A 141 25.66 -2.67 17.39
C ASP A 141 25.18 -1.96 18.66
N ALA A 142 24.43 -2.69 19.49
CA ALA A 142 23.98 -2.21 20.78
C ALA A 142 25.20 -1.84 21.63
N ALA A 143 25.38 -0.54 21.87
CA ALA A 143 26.30 0.01 22.86
C ALA A 143 25.58 0.22 24.20
#